data_AF-A0A4S8LU28-F1
#
_entry.id   AF-A0A4S8LU28-F1
#
_cell.length_a   1.000
_cell.length_b   1.000
_cell.length_c   1.000
_cell.angle_alpha   90.00
_cell.angle_beta   90.00
_cell.angle_gamma   90.00
#
_symmetry.space_group_name_H-M   'P 1'
#
loop_
_entity.id
_entity.type
_entity.pdbx_description
1 polymer ?
#
loop_
_entity_poly.entity_id
_entity_poly.type
_entity_poly.pdbx_seq_one_letter_code
_entity_poly.pdbx_strand_id
1 'polypeptide(L)'
;TEQENARVNQILHDAESDFANYDAEIARLEAALSVLIHKRKCLQDYVARHRSLLAPVRRPPPEVLSLIFLTHCRQSTNEIVFGGLGHTLSSVVLSQVSIGWRRVALGSPRLW
;
A
#
# COMPACT_ATOMS: atom_id res chain seq x y z
N THR A 1 17.74 -30.40 61.79
CA THR A 1 17.18 -31.79 61.84
C THR A 1 16.81 -32.24 60.44
N GLU A 2 16.77 -33.55 60.17
CA GLU A 2 16.45 -34.12 58.84
C GLU A 2 15.12 -33.60 58.25
N GLN A 3 14.17 -33.30 59.13
CA GLN A 3 12.87 -32.72 58.78
C GLN A 3 12.94 -31.26 58.29
N GLU A 4 13.93 -30.48 58.71
CA GLU A 4 14.14 -29.11 58.22
C GLU A 4 14.71 -29.13 56.80
N ASN A 5 15.67 -30.02 56.53
CA ASN A 5 16.23 -30.20 55.19
C ASN A 5 15.16 -30.66 54.19
N ALA A 6 14.26 -31.56 54.58
CA ALA A 6 13.15 -31.99 53.73
C ALA A 6 12.21 -30.83 53.37
N ARG A 7 11.91 -29.94 54.34
CA ARG A 7 11.08 -28.74 54.09
C ARG A 7 11.74 -27.75 53.15
N VAL A 8 13.04 -27.50 53.33
CA VAL A 8 13.81 -26.61 52.45
C VAL A 8 13.84 -27.16 51.03
N ASN A 9 14.08 -28.47 50.86
CA ASN A 9 14.08 -29.11 49.55
C ASN A 9 12.71 -29.03 48.86
N GLN A 10 11.62 -29.18 49.61
CA GLN A 10 10.28 -29.02 49.04
C GLN A 10 10.04 -27.60 48.54
N ILE A 11 10.40 -26.59 49.33
CA ILE A 11 10.26 -25.18 48.93
C ILE A 11 11.08 -24.88 47.68
N LEU A 12 12.30 -25.41 47.59
CA LEU A 12 13.15 -25.26 46.40
C LEU A 12 12.51 -25.92 45.18
N HIS A 13 11.97 -27.14 45.33
CA HIS A 13 11.31 -27.84 44.25
C HIS A 13 10.07 -27.10 43.75
N ASP A 14 9.24 -26.59 44.67
CA ASP A 14 8.05 -25.81 44.33
C ASP A 14 8.45 -24.52 43.59
N ALA A 15 9.48 -23.82 44.05
CA ALA A 15 10.00 -22.62 43.40
C ALA A 15 10.59 -22.91 42.00
N GLU A 16 11.30 -24.01 41.83
CA GLU A 16 11.81 -24.47 40.52
C GLU A 16 10.66 -24.78 39.56
N SER A 17 9.59 -25.41 40.05
CA SER A 17 8.39 -25.66 39.23
C SER A 17 7.71 -24.36 38.82
N ASP A 18 7.61 -23.39 39.73
CA ASP A 18 7.04 -22.08 39.42
C ASP A 18 7.89 -21.32 38.38
N PHE A 19 9.22 -21.38 38.47
CA PHE A 19 10.09 -20.81 37.44
C PHE A 19 9.83 -21.41 36.06
N ALA A 20 9.76 -22.74 35.97
CA ALA A 20 9.47 -23.41 34.71
C ALA A 20 8.09 -23.00 34.14
N ASN A 21 7.09 -22.83 35.00
CA ASN A 21 5.76 -22.38 34.60
C ASN A 21 5.79 -20.94 34.07
N TYR A 22 6.50 -20.03 34.76
CA TYR A 22 6.64 -18.64 34.30
C TYR A 22 7.42 -18.54 32.99
N ASP A 23 8.50 -19.30 32.82
CA ASP A 23 9.26 -19.32 31.57
C ASP A 23 8.41 -19.81 30.39
N ALA A 24 7.58 -20.84 30.61
CA ALA A 24 6.66 -21.33 29.60
C ALA A 24 5.60 -20.27 29.21
N GLU A 25 5.07 -19.54 30.19
CA GLU A 25 4.10 -18.49 29.95
C GLU A 25 4.72 -17.27 29.24
N ILE A 26 5.96 -16.90 29.62
CA ILE A 26 6.74 -15.87 28.93
C ILE A 26 6.92 -16.26 27.46
N ALA A 27 7.41 -17.48 27.19
CA ALA A 27 7.62 -17.95 25.83
C ALA A 27 6.33 -17.94 25.00
N ARG A 28 5.20 -18.32 25.61
CA ARG A 28 3.88 -18.29 24.97
C ARG A 28 3.45 -16.86 24.62
N LEU A 29 3.64 -15.91 25.53
CA LEU A 29 3.29 -14.50 25.34
C LEU A 29 4.21 -13.83 24.31
N GLU A 30 5.50 -14.12 24.31
CA GLU A 30 6.45 -13.63 23.30
C GLU A 30 6.11 -14.12 21.89
N ALA A 31 5.70 -15.39 21.77
CA ALA A 31 5.23 -15.94 20.50
C ALA A 31 3.95 -15.22 20.01
N ALA A 32 2.99 -15.00 20.91
CA ALA A 32 1.76 -14.26 20.59
C ALA A 32 2.06 -12.81 20.18
N LEU A 33 2.95 -12.13 20.90
CA LEU A 33 3.40 -10.78 20.59
C LEU A 33 4.07 -10.71 19.22
N SER A 34 4.96 -11.66 18.91
CA SER A 34 5.65 -11.75 17.63
C SER A 34 4.66 -11.88 16.46
N VAL A 35 3.62 -12.71 16.61
CA VAL A 35 2.55 -12.85 15.62
C VAL A 35 1.80 -11.53 15.42
N LEU A 36 1.46 -10.83 16.50
CA LEU A 36 0.76 -9.54 16.42
C LEU A 36 1.61 -8.45 15.76
N ILE A 37 2.91 -8.38 16.09
CA ILE A 37 3.86 -7.45 15.45
C ILE A 37 3.92 -7.72 13.94
N HIS A 38 4.01 -8.99 13.54
CA HIS A 38 4.02 -9.36 12.13
C HIS A 38 2.73 -8.94 11.42
N LYS A 39 1.57 -9.27 11.98
CA LYS A 39 0.26 -8.88 11.42
C LYS A 39 0.13 -7.35 11.30
N ARG A 40 0.57 -6.60 12.32
CA ARG A 40 0.59 -5.14 12.30
C ARG A 40 1.44 -4.62 11.15
N LYS A 41 2.66 -5.14 10.98
CA LYS A 41 3.56 -4.73 9.89
C LYS A 41 2.92 -4.99 8.52
N CYS A 42 2.39 -6.18 8.29
CA CYS A 42 1.70 -6.50 7.03
C CYS A 42 0.54 -5.54 6.74
N LEU A 43 -0.26 -5.21 7.77
CA LEU A 43 -1.37 -4.27 7.61
C LEU A 43 -0.88 -2.85 7.35
N GLN A 44 0.19 -2.40 8.01
CA GLN A 44 0.80 -1.11 7.74
C GLN A 44 1.29 -1.00 6.30
N ASP A 45 1.96 -2.03 5.78
CA ASP A 45 2.43 -2.08 4.39
C ASP A 45 1.25 -2.11 3.41
N TYR A 46 0.18 -2.83 3.73
CA TYR A 46 -1.06 -2.81 2.95
C TYR A 46 -1.68 -1.41 2.90
N VAL A 47 -1.85 -0.75 4.05
CA VAL A 47 -2.40 0.61 4.14
C VAL A 47 -1.52 1.62 3.41
N ALA A 48 -0.20 1.54 3.58
CA ALA A 48 0.75 2.44 2.92
C ALA A 48 0.65 2.34 1.38
N ARG A 49 0.57 1.11 0.84
CA ARG A 49 0.35 0.89 -0.59
C ARG A 49 -0.95 1.53 -1.08
N HIS A 50 -2.05 1.37 -0.35
CA HIS A 50 -3.34 1.95 -0.74
C HIS A 50 -3.36 3.47 -0.62
N ARG A 51 -2.76 4.03 0.43
CA ARG A 51 -2.61 5.49 0.56
C ARG A 51 -1.77 6.08 -0.57
N SER A 52 -0.75 5.36 -1.06
CA SER A 52 0.04 5.81 -2.20
C SER A 52 -0.78 5.97 -3.49
N LEU A 53 -1.90 5.24 -3.63
CA LEU A 53 -2.84 5.40 -4.75
C LEU A 53 -3.63 6.71 -4.68
N LEU A 54 -3.80 7.25 -3.47
CA LEU A 54 -4.49 8.51 -3.22
C LEU A 54 -3.54 9.71 -3.24
N ALA A 55 -2.23 9.47 -3.29
CA ALA A 55 -1.23 10.54 -3.26
C ALA A 55 -1.44 11.48 -4.47
N PRO A 56 -1.43 12.82 -4.26
CA PRO A 56 -1.62 13.81 -5.32
C PRO A 56 -0.63 13.63 -6.48
N VAL A 57 0.57 13.12 -6.23
CA VAL A 57 1.57 12.82 -7.27
C VAL A 57 1.06 11.86 -8.36
N ARG A 58 0.09 10.99 -8.04
CA ARG A 58 -0.56 10.09 -9.03
C ARG A 58 -1.76 10.73 -9.72
N ARG A 59 -2.18 11.92 -9.29
CA ARG A 59 -3.24 12.71 -9.89
C ARG A 59 -2.61 14.02 -10.37
N PRO A 60 -1.95 14.02 -11.55
CA PRO A 60 -1.35 15.25 -12.07
C PRO A 60 -2.39 16.37 -12.03
N PRO A 61 -2.04 17.56 -11.53
CA PRO A 61 -2.93 18.70 -11.57
C PRO A 61 -3.46 18.90 -12.99
N PRO A 62 -4.72 19.34 -13.16
CA PRO A 62 -5.32 19.56 -14.47
C PRO A 62 -4.45 20.39 -15.42
N GLU A 63 -3.70 21.35 -14.89
CA GLU A 63 -2.79 22.24 -15.62
C GLU A 63 -1.61 21.47 -16.21
N VAL A 64 -0.98 20.62 -15.41
CA VAL A 64 0.14 19.76 -15.84
C VAL A 64 -0.36 18.75 -16.88
N LEU A 65 -1.54 18.17 -16.64
CA LEU A 65 -2.13 17.21 -17.56
C LEU A 65 -2.50 17.86 -18.92
N SER A 66 -3.03 19.08 -18.89
CA SER A 66 -3.31 19.88 -20.08
C SER A 66 -2.05 20.18 -20.89
N LEU A 67 -0.93 20.50 -20.20
CA LEU A 67 0.35 20.73 -20.85
C LEU A 67 0.90 19.47 -21.53
N ILE A 68 0.79 18.31 -20.86
CA ILE A 68 1.17 17.01 -21.44
C ILE A 68 0.34 16.74 -22.70
N PHE A 69 -0.99 16.92 -22.63
CA PHE A 69 -1.88 16.71 -23.78
C PHE A 69 -1.53 17.64 -24.94
N LEU A 70 -1.33 18.92 -24.67
CA LEU A 70 -0.99 19.90 -25.69
C LEU A 70 0.37 19.60 -26.34
N THR A 71 1.34 19.11 -25.57
CA THR A 71 2.66 18.74 -26.10
C THR A 71 2.55 17.49 -26.98
N HIS A 72 1.82 16.47 -26.50
CA HIS A 72 1.66 15.21 -27.21
C HIS A 72 0.85 15.37 -28.50
N CYS A 73 -0.35 15.97 -28.43
CA CYS A 73 -1.21 16.20 -29.59
C CYS A 73 -0.62 17.15 -30.65
N ARG A 74 0.37 17.99 -30.28
CA ARG A 74 1.12 18.81 -31.26
C ARG A 74 2.20 18.03 -31.99
N GLN A 75 2.72 16.95 -31.40
CA GLN A 75 3.73 16.08 -32.02
C GLN A 75 3.08 15.01 -32.90
N SER A 76 1.87 14.58 -32.54
CA SER A 76 1.02 13.66 -33.32
C SER A 76 -0.20 14.41 -33.85
N THR A 77 -0.02 15.13 -34.95
CA THR A 77 -1.07 15.91 -35.61
C THR A 77 -2.38 15.10 -35.73
N ASN A 78 -3.50 15.66 -35.27
CA ASN A 78 -4.83 15.07 -35.44
C ASN A 78 -5.23 15.13 -36.94
N GLU A 79 -4.66 14.26 -37.76
CA GLU A 79 -5.01 14.19 -39.19
C GLU A 79 -6.23 13.28 -39.37
N ILE A 80 -7.35 13.87 -39.77
CA ILE A 80 -8.51 13.12 -40.26
C ILE A 80 -8.33 12.95 -41.77
N VAL A 81 -7.75 11.83 -42.20
CA VAL A 81 -7.72 11.48 -43.63
C VAL A 81 -8.96 10.66 -43.96
N PHE A 82 -9.83 11.21 -44.80
CA PHE A 82 -10.97 10.47 -45.34
C PHE A 82 -10.46 9.39 -46.31
N GLY A 83 -10.55 8.12 -45.91
CA GLY A 83 -10.32 6.99 -46.82
C GLY A 83 -9.56 5.78 -46.25
N GLY A 84 -9.07 5.81 -45.02
CA GLY A 84 -8.30 4.69 -44.43
C GLY A 84 -8.70 4.36 -42.99
N LEU A 85 -8.92 3.08 -42.71
CA LEU A 85 -9.15 2.54 -41.37
C LEU A 85 -7.87 2.66 -40.51
N GLY A 86 -7.63 3.83 -39.91
CA GLY A 86 -6.59 3.96 -38.90
C GLY A 86 -6.04 5.36 -38.70
N HIS A 87 -6.83 6.25 -38.07
CA HIS A 87 -6.28 7.45 -37.44
C HIS A 87 -6.76 7.52 -36.00
N THR A 88 -5.82 7.39 -35.06
CA THR A 88 -6.11 7.51 -33.64
C THR A 88 -5.98 8.97 -33.24
N LEU A 89 -7.10 9.68 -33.13
CA LEU A 89 -7.13 11.04 -32.60
C LEU A 89 -6.46 11.04 -31.22
N SER A 90 -5.30 11.68 -31.10
CA SER A 90 -4.47 11.59 -29.89
C SER A 90 -5.23 12.11 -28.68
N SER A 91 -6.04 13.16 -28.86
CA SER A 91 -6.95 13.70 -27.85
C SER A 91 -8.02 12.71 -27.40
N VAL A 92 -8.56 11.91 -28.34
CA VAL A 92 -9.54 10.85 -28.02
C VAL A 92 -8.90 9.74 -27.22
N VAL A 93 -7.70 9.28 -27.61
CA VAL A 93 -6.95 8.24 -26.85
C VAL A 93 -6.70 8.69 -25.43
N LEU A 94 -6.20 9.91 -25.26
CA LEU A 94 -5.92 10.49 -23.95
C LEU A 94 -7.19 10.60 -23.08
N SER A 95 -8.33 10.90 -23.68
CA SER A 95 -9.63 10.99 -22.99
C SER A 95 -10.18 9.63 -22.52
N GLN A 96 -9.63 8.51 -23.00
CA GLN A 96 -10.06 7.16 -22.62
C GLN A 96 -9.33 6.60 -21.40
N VAL A 97 -8.24 7.23 -20.94
CA VAL A 97 -7.41 6.74 -19.82
C VAL A 97 -8.16 6.74 -18.48
N SER A 98 -8.88 7.83 -18.17
CA SER A 98 -9.66 7.95 -16.93
C SER A 98 -10.71 9.05 -17.02
N ILE A 99 -11.65 9.08 -16.07
CA ILE A 99 -12.64 10.17 -15.96
C ILE A 99 -11.96 11.54 -15.77
N GLY A 100 -10.87 11.58 -14.99
CA GLY A 100 -10.11 12.81 -14.76
C GLY A 100 -9.44 13.32 -16.04
N TRP A 101 -8.80 12.41 -16.79
CA TRP A 101 -8.16 12.73 -18.07
C TRP A 101 -9.18 13.19 -19.12
N ARG A 102 -10.34 12.51 -19.18
CA ARG A 102 -11.45 12.91 -20.03
C ARG A 102 -11.94 14.33 -19.74
N ARG A 103 -12.13 14.67 -18.46
CA ARG A 103 -12.58 16.01 -18.06
C ARG A 103 -11.60 17.09 -18.52
N VAL A 104 -10.30 16.85 -18.37
CA VAL A 104 -9.26 17.80 -18.78
C VAL A 104 -9.18 17.91 -20.32
N ALA A 105 -9.26 16.78 -21.04
CA ALA A 105 -9.23 16.76 -22.50
C ALA A 105 -10.43 17.49 -23.13
N LEU A 106 -11.64 17.25 -22.62
CA LEU A 106 -12.86 17.92 -23.08
C LEU A 106 -12.90 19.41 -22.70
N GLY A 107 -12.31 19.77 -21.55
CA GLY A 107 -12.17 21.16 -21.11
C GLY A 107 -11.09 21.96 -21.84
N SER A 108 -10.35 21.34 -22.76
CA SER A 108 -9.24 21.97 -23.48
C SER A 108 -9.52 22.02 -24.99
N PRO A 109 -10.18 23.08 -25.49
CA PRO A 109 -10.55 23.19 -26.90
C PRO A 109 -9.36 23.09 -27.87
N ARG A 110 -8.15 23.46 -27.42
CA ARG A 110 -6.92 23.45 -28.22
C ARG A 110 -6.39 22.05 -28.57
N LEU A 111 -7.03 20.98 -28.08
CA LEU A 111 -6.63 19.59 -28.32
C LEU A 111 -7.40 18.92 -29.46
N TRP A 112 -8.45 19.56 -29.95
CA TRP A 112 -9.32 19.09 -31.04
C TRP A 112 -8.98 19.85 -32.30
#